data_AF-A0A9W7M0H5-F1
#
_entry.id   AF-A0A9W7M0H5-F1
#
_cell.length_a   1.000
_cell.length_b   1.000
_cell.length_c   1.000
_cell.angle_alpha   90.00
_cell.angle_beta   90.00
_cell.angle_gamma   90.00
#
_symmetry.space_group_name_H-M   'P 1'
#
loop_
_entity.id
_entity.type
_entity.pdbx_description
1 polymer ?
#
loop_
_entity_poly.entity_id
_entity_poly.type
_entity_poly.pdbx_seq_one_letter_code
_entity_poly.pdbx_strand_id
1 'polypeptide(L)'
;MYWAFGDQLLNHSNAFSLLPRSGWRDVAVVLMLIHQFITFEFACTPLYFVWEKVVGMHDTKSICLRAACQLPVVIPIWFLAIIFPFSGPINSAVGSLLISFTVYIIPALAHMLTYRSASARHNAAEKPPFFLPSWTAVYAVIAFIVIWVLVVGFGLGGWASMTNFIKQVDTFRLFAKCYQCPPSPSLKHN
;
A
#
# COMPACT_ATOMS: atom_id res chain seq x y z
N MET A 1 -7.54 -4.22 -20.24
CA MET A 1 -7.47 -2.78 -19.93
C MET A 1 -6.22 -2.12 -20.54
N TYR A 2 -5.01 -2.55 -20.18
CA TYR A 2 -3.77 -1.95 -20.72
C TYR A 2 -3.65 -1.96 -22.25
N TRP A 3 -4.14 -3.00 -22.94
CA TRP A 3 -4.12 -3.08 -24.41
C TRP A 3 -5.10 -2.10 -25.10
N ALA A 4 -6.20 -1.72 -24.43
CA ALA A 4 -7.27 -0.93 -25.04
C ALA A 4 -7.25 0.56 -24.60
N PHE A 5 -6.70 0.86 -23.43
CA PHE A 5 -6.73 2.19 -22.81
C PHE A 5 -5.36 2.60 -22.24
N GLY A 6 -4.27 2.05 -22.79
CA GLY A 6 -2.90 2.12 -22.25
C GLY A 6 -2.50 3.49 -21.69
N ASP A 7 -2.48 4.53 -22.55
CA ASP A 7 -2.04 5.87 -22.13
C ASP A 7 -3.06 6.59 -21.24
N GLN A 8 -4.34 6.23 -21.33
CA GLN A 8 -5.39 6.84 -20.52
C GLN A 8 -5.35 6.34 -19.07
N LEU A 9 -4.90 5.11 -18.83
CA LEU A 9 -4.71 4.55 -17.49
C LEU A 9 -3.56 5.20 -16.71
N LEU A 10 -2.60 5.84 -17.40
CA LEU A 10 -1.53 6.61 -16.75
C LEU A 10 -2.08 7.86 -16.03
N ASN A 11 -3.12 8.48 -16.60
CA ASN A 11 -3.74 9.70 -16.05
C ASN A 11 -5.02 9.41 -15.25
N HIS A 12 -5.55 8.18 -15.32
CA HIS A 12 -6.73 7.74 -14.59
C HIS A 12 -6.39 6.58 -13.65
N SER A 13 -6.20 6.86 -12.35
CA SER A 13 -5.93 5.83 -11.35
C SER A 13 -7.07 4.83 -11.17
N ASN A 14 -8.31 5.19 -11.53
CA ASN A 14 -9.45 4.28 -11.52
C ASN A 14 -9.78 3.80 -12.95
N ALA A 15 -9.52 2.53 -13.23
CA ALA A 15 -9.78 1.93 -14.54
C ALA A 15 -11.27 1.89 -14.92
N PHE A 16 -12.19 1.85 -13.95
CA PHE A 16 -13.64 1.86 -14.23
C PHE A 16 -14.12 3.20 -14.77
N SER A 17 -13.36 4.28 -14.58
CA SER A 17 -13.68 5.61 -15.13
C SER A 17 -13.55 5.67 -16.66
N LEU A 18 -12.77 4.78 -17.27
CA LEU A 18 -12.51 4.74 -18.72
C LEU A 18 -13.52 3.87 -19.48
N LEU A 19 -14.29 3.04 -18.78
CA LEU A 19 -15.25 2.15 -19.41
C LEU A 19 -16.54 2.90 -19.81
N PRO A 20 -17.07 2.67 -21.02
CA PRO A 20 -18.33 3.26 -21.46
C PRO A 20 -19.47 2.83 -20.54
N ARG A 21 -20.45 3.73 -20.32
CA ARG A 21 -21.61 3.44 -19.47
C ARG A 21 -22.36 2.23 -20.03
N SER A 22 -22.44 1.15 -19.26
CA SER A 22 -23.15 -0.08 -19.60
C SER A 22 -23.57 -0.80 -18.32
N GLY A 23 -24.62 -1.61 -18.37
CA GLY A 23 -25.07 -2.39 -17.22
C GLY A 23 -23.98 -3.30 -16.63
N TRP A 24 -23.09 -3.83 -17.48
CA TRP A 24 -21.93 -4.62 -17.05
C TRP A 24 -20.92 -3.81 -16.24
N ARG A 25 -20.68 -2.56 -16.62
CA ARG A 25 -19.81 -1.66 -15.86
C ARG A 25 -20.43 -1.34 -14.49
N ASP A 26 -21.73 -1.08 -14.45
CA ASP A 26 -22.40 -0.73 -13.20
C ASP A 26 -22.44 -1.93 -12.24
N VAL A 27 -22.65 -3.16 -12.75
CA VAL A 27 -22.50 -4.40 -11.96
C VAL A 27 -21.06 -4.57 -11.45
N ALA A 28 -20.05 -4.32 -12.28
CA ALA A 28 -18.65 -4.43 -11.87
C ALA A 28 -18.27 -3.40 -10.80
N VAL A 29 -18.81 -2.18 -10.87
CA VAL A 29 -18.61 -1.15 -9.84
C VAL A 29 -19.29 -1.56 -8.52
N VAL A 30 -20.51 -2.08 -8.57
CA VAL A 30 -21.20 -2.59 -7.36
C VAL A 30 -20.40 -3.74 -6.73
N LEU A 31 -19.92 -4.69 -7.53
CA LEU A 31 -19.10 -5.79 -7.03
C LEU A 31 -17.77 -5.29 -6.42
N MET A 32 -17.14 -4.28 -7.02
CA MET A 32 -15.93 -3.66 -6.48
C MET A 32 -16.20 -2.93 -5.15
N LEU A 33 -17.34 -2.26 -5.01
CA LEU A 33 -17.75 -1.63 -3.75
C LEU A 33 -17.98 -2.67 -2.64
N ILE A 34 -18.64 -3.78 -2.96
CA ILE A 34 -18.82 -4.90 -2.02
C ILE A 34 -17.46 -5.46 -1.60
N HIS A 35 -16.57 -5.73 -2.56
CA HIS A 35 -15.21 -6.18 -2.29
C HIS A 35 -14.45 -5.20 -1.38
N GLN A 36 -14.55 -3.90 -1.64
CA GLN A 36 -13.87 -2.86 -0.86
C GLN A 36 -14.39 -2.80 0.58
N PHE A 37 -15.71 -2.99 0.78
CA PHE A 37 -16.32 -3.04 2.10
C PHE A 37 -15.80 -4.23 2.92
N ILE A 38 -15.82 -5.42 2.32
CA ILE A 38 -15.34 -6.66 2.96
C ILE A 38 -13.84 -6.55 3.28
N THR A 39 -13.04 -6.07 2.33
CA THR A 39 -11.58 -5.93 2.52
C THR A 39 -11.25 -4.93 3.65
N PHE A 40 -12.01 -3.83 3.74
CA PHE A 40 -11.85 -2.86 4.82
C PHE A 40 -12.15 -3.48 6.19
N GLU A 41 -13.25 -4.23 6.31
CA GLU A 41 -13.60 -4.93 7.54
C GLU A 41 -12.50 -5.91 7.98
N PHE A 42 -11.98 -6.72 7.04
CA PHE A 42 -10.86 -7.63 7.32
C PHE A 42 -9.59 -6.92 7.73
N ALA A 43 -9.28 -5.75 7.15
CA ALA A 43 -8.09 -4.97 7.47
C ALA A 43 -8.20 -4.24 8.83
N CYS A 44 -9.40 -3.75 9.18
CA CYS A 44 -9.63 -3.05 10.44
C CYS A 44 -9.70 -3.98 11.65
N THR A 45 -10.14 -5.23 11.48
CA THR A 45 -10.23 -6.22 12.56
C THR A 45 -8.92 -6.42 13.35
N PRO A 46 -7.75 -6.71 12.71
CA PRO A 46 -6.49 -6.83 13.45
C PRO A 46 -6.04 -5.50 14.07
N LEU A 47 -6.35 -4.36 13.43
CA LEU A 47 -6.04 -3.04 13.99
C LEU A 47 -6.82 -2.79 15.28
N TYR A 48 -8.11 -3.13 15.31
CA TYR A 48 -8.91 -3.05 16.53
C TYR A 48 -8.37 -3.95 17.61
N PHE A 49 -7.94 -5.17 17.28
CA PHE A 49 -7.36 -6.09 18.26
C PHE A 49 -6.06 -5.54 18.87
N VAL A 50 -5.14 -5.01 18.04
CA VAL A 50 -3.90 -4.39 18.51
C VAL A 50 -4.21 -3.16 19.36
N TRP A 51 -5.16 -2.33 18.93
CA TRP A 51 -5.57 -1.12 19.66
C TRP A 51 -6.23 -1.45 21.01
N GLU A 52 -7.14 -2.41 21.05
CA GLU A 52 -7.78 -2.90 22.28
C GLU A 52 -6.74 -3.41 23.28
N LYS A 53 -5.67 -4.05 22.78
CA LYS A 53 -4.54 -4.50 23.60
C LYS A 53 -3.68 -3.33 24.10
N VAL A 54 -3.44 -2.32 23.27
CA VAL A 54 -2.70 -1.10 23.67
C VAL A 54 -3.46 -0.30 24.73
N VAL A 55 -4.79 -0.21 24.61
CA VAL A 55 -5.65 0.49 25.57
C VAL A 55 -5.91 -0.35 26.84
N GLY A 56 -5.56 -1.64 26.84
CA GLY A 56 -5.72 -2.52 28.01
C GLY A 56 -7.18 -2.91 28.31
N MET A 57 -8.08 -2.72 27.35
CA MET A 57 -9.52 -3.02 27.49
C MET A 57 -9.90 -4.45 27.09
N HIS A 58 -8.91 -5.31 26.88
CA HIS A 58 -9.07 -6.64 26.31
C HIS A 58 -10.05 -7.56 27.08
N ASP A 59 -10.17 -7.39 28.41
CA ASP A 59 -11.01 -8.22 29.29
C ASP A 59 -12.39 -7.64 29.62
N THR A 60 -12.76 -6.47 29.06
CA THR A 60 -14.05 -5.85 29.40
C THR A 60 -15.24 -6.47 28.64
N LYS A 61 -16.27 -6.93 29.37
CA LYS A 61 -17.50 -7.51 28.79
C LYS A 61 -18.46 -6.49 28.16
N SER A 62 -18.19 -5.19 28.29
CA SER A 62 -19.06 -4.12 27.79
C SER A 62 -18.81 -3.85 26.30
N ILE A 63 -19.77 -4.23 25.46
CA ILE A 63 -19.74 -3.98 24.01
C ILE A 63 -19.73 -2.48 23.70
N CYS A 64 -20.42 -1.65 24.50
CA CYS A 64 -20.47 -0.20 24.30
C CYS A 64 -19.12 0.48 24.54
N LEU A 65 -18.42 0.10 25.62
CA LEU A 65 -17.09 0.63 25.92
C LEU A 65 -16.09 0.23 24.83
N ARG A 66 -16.15 -1.03 24.39
CA ARG A 66 -15.34 -1.57 23.30
C ARG A 66 -15.56 -0.82 21.98
N ALA A 67 -16.80 -0.55 21.60
CA ALA A 67 -17.13 0.24 20.42
C ALA A 67 -16.59 1.68 20.52
N ALA A 68 -16.72 2.33 21.69
CA ALA A 68 -16.19 3.67 21.91
C ALA A 68 -14.66 3.72 21.79
N CYS A 69 -13.96 2.67 22.22
CA CYS A 69 -12.50 2.55 22.11
C CYS A 69 -12.02 2.35 20.67
N GLN A 70 -12.85 1.79 19.79
CA GLN A 70 -12.53 1.61 18.37
C GLN A 70 -12.73 2.90 17.55
N LEU A 71 -13.63 3.80 17.95
CA LEU A 71 -13.89 5.07 17.26
C LEU A 71 -12.63 5.91 16.98
N PRO A 72 -11.68 6.08 17.93
CA PRO A 72 -10.41 6.77 17.69
C PRO A 72 -9.55 6.17 16.56
N VAL A 73 -9.73 4.89 16.22
CA VAL A 73 -9.00 4.23 15.12
C VAL A 73 -9.73 4.45 13.78
N VAL A 74 -11.07 4.36 13.78
CA VAL A 74 -11.89 4.46 12.57
C VAL A 74 -12.01 5.90 12.09
N ILE A 75 -12.21 6.85 12.99
CA ILE A 75 -12.47 8.26 12.66
C ILE A 75 -11.33 8.85 11.82
N PRO A 76 -10.04 8.69 12.17
CA PRO A 76 -8.94 9.18 11.34
C PRO A 76 -8.89 8.52 9.96
N ILE A 77 -9.13 7.20 9.87
CA ILE A 77 -9.10 6.48 8.58
C ILE A 77 -10.23 6.97 7.67
N TRP A 78 -11.43 7.08 8.23
CA TRP A 78 -12.61 7.61 7.52
C TRP A 78 -12.42 9.07 7.09
N PHE A 79 -11.90 9.91 7.98
CA PHE A 79 -11.63 11.32 7.70
C PHE A 79 -10.55 11.48 6.62
N LEU A 80 -9.47 10.69 6.69
CA LEU A 80 -8.42 10.68 5.68
C LEU A 80 -8.94 10.20 4.31
N ALA A 81 -9.84 9.21 4.30
CA ALA A 81 -10.49 8.75 3.08
C ALA A 81 -11.38 9.81 2.42
N ILE A 82 -12.02 10.69 3.21
CA ILE A 82 -12.81 11.81 2.70
C ILE A 82 -11.93 12.91 2.12
N ILE A 83 -10.82 13.24 2.79
CA ILE A 83 -9.91 14.33 2.40
C ILE A 83 -9.06 13.93 1.20
N PHE A 84 -8.62 12.67 1.11
CA PHE A 84 -7.69 12.21 0.10
C PHE A 84 -8.24 11.00 -0.69
N PRO A 85 -9.05 11.23 -1.73
CA PRO A 85 -9.54 10.16 -2.61
C PRO A 85 -8.45 9.66 -3.61
N PHE A 86 -7.17 9.83 -3.31
CA PHE A 86 -6.05 9.59 -4.24
C PHE A 86 -5.56 8.14 -4.19
N SER A 87 -6.35 7.19 -4.71
CA SER A 87 -5.98 5.76 -4.69
C SER A 87 -4.63 5.45 -5.36
N GLY A 88 -4.25 6.21 -6.39
CA GLY A 88 -2.98 6.02 -7.11
C GLY A 88 -1.75 6.39 -6.27
N PRO A 89 -1.57 7.67 -5.89
CA PRO A 89 -0.44 8.11 -5.07
C PRO A 89 -0.33 7.40 -3.72
N ILE A 90 -1.47 7.11 -3.06
CA ILE A 90 -1.48 6.41 -1.77
C ILE A 90 -0.96 4.99 -1.96
N ASN A 91 -1.47 4.22 -2.93
CA ASN A 91 -0.99 2.86 -3.17
C ASN A 91 0.50 2.83 -3.56
N SER A 92 0.95 3.80 -4.38
CA SER A 92 2.36 3.91 -4.77
C SER A 92 3.26 4.26 -3.58
N ALA A 93 2.84 5.21 -2.74
CA ALA A 93 3.60 5.62 -1.56
C ALA A 93 3.67 4.47 -0.54
N VAL A 94 2.54 3.84 -0.22
CA VAL A 94 2.49 2.68 0.69
C VAL A 94 3.32 1.52 0.15
N GLY A 95 3.29 1.27 -1.17
CA GLY A 95 4.13 0.26 -1.82
C GLY A 95 5.63 0.56 -1.71
N SER A 96 6.03 1.78 -2.09
CA SER A 96 7.45 2.19 -2.08
C SER A 96 8.06 2.23 -0.67
N LEU A 97 7.27 2.57 0.34
CA LEU A 97 7.72 2.72 1.73
C LEU A 97 7.49 1.41 2.50
N LEU A 98 6.23 1.08 2.77
CA LEU A 98 5.87 0.03 3.71
C LEU A 98 6.22 -1.36 3.17
N ILE A 99 5.87 -1.66 1.93
CA ILE A 99 6.08 -2.98 1.32
C ILE A 99 7.57 -3.24 1.07
N SER A 100 8.34 -2.23 0.64
CA SER A 100 9.80 -2.34 0.50
C SER A 100 10.47 -2.79 1.81
N PHE A 101 10.07 -2.23 2.95
CA PHE A 101 10.63 -2.62 4.23
C PHE A 101 10.14 -3.98 4.71
N THR A 102 8.85 -4.25 4.66
CA THR A 102 8.26 -5.44 5.28
C THR A 102 8.47 -6.71 4.47
N VAL A 103 8.47 -6.62 3.14
CA VAL A 103 8.56 -7.79 2.25
C VAL A 103 9.99 -8.07 1.81
N TYR A 104 10.81 -7.03 1.63
CA TYR A 104 12.17 -7.20 1.11
C TYR A 104 13.24 -6.99 2.18
N ILE A 105 13.30 -5.79 2.78
CA ILE A 105 14.45 -5.41 3.62
C ILE A 105 14.46 -6.21 4.94
N ILE A 106 13.36 -6.24 5.68
CA ILE A 106 13.30 -6.93 6.99
C ILE A 106 13.52 -8.44 6.86
N PRO A 107 12.83 -9.18 5.97
CA PRO A 107 13.03 -10.63 5.84
C PRO A 107 14.45 -10.98 5.36
N ALA A 108 15.02 -10.19 4.43
CA ALA A 108 16.37 -10.39 3.95
C ALA A 108 17.43 -10.15 5.04
N LEU A 109 17.27 -9.09 5.85
CA LEU A 109 18.14 -8.84 7.00
C LEU A 109 18.00 -9.94 8.04
N ALA A 110 16.77 -10.37 8.35
CA ALA A 110 16.51 -11.48 9.26
C ALA A 110 17.20 -12.77 8.79
N HIS A 111 17.08 -13.11 7.51
CA HIS A 111 17.76 -14.26 6.92
C HIS A 111 19.30 -14.16 7.06
N MET A 112 19.89 -13.00 6.78
CA MET A 112 21.33 -12.79 6.93
C MET A 112 21.80 -12.90 8.38
N LEU A 113 21.00 -12.43 9.34
CA LEU A 113 21.27 -12.52 10.77
C LEU A 113 21.16 -13.97 11.29
N THR A 114 20.11 -14.70 10.88
CA THR A 114 19.86 -16.08 11.31
C THR A 114 20.98 -17.02 10.85
N TYR A 115 21.46 -16.89 9.61
CA TYR A 115 22.52 -17.76 9.07
C TYR A 115 23.94 -17.17 9.23
N ARG A 116 24.12 -16.15 10.08
CA ARG A 116 25.42 -15.48 10.24
C ARG A 116 26.50 -16.44 10.75
N SER A 117 26.16 -17.36 11.64
CA SER A 117 27.11 -18.31 12.24
C SER A 117 27.36 -19.53 11.36
N ALA A 118 28.61 -20.01 11.32
CA ALA A 118 28.98 -21.21 10.54
C ALA A 118 28.23 -22.46 10.98
N SER A 119 27.93 -22.60 12.29
CA SER A 119 27.09 -23.68 12.83
C SER A 119 25.65 -23.63 12.31
N ALA A 120 25.07 -22.43 12.16
CA ALA A 120 23.72 -22.24 11.64
C ALA A 120 23.62 -22.57 10.13
N ARG A 121 24.69 -22.33 9.36
CA ARG A 121 24.76 -22.68 7.93
C ARG A 121 24.90 -24.18 7.70
N HIS A 122 25.64 -24.86 8.57
CA HIS A 122 25.84 -26.31 8.48
C HIS A 122 24.57 -27.08 8.89
N ASN A 123 23.81 -26.54 9.85
CA ASN A 123 22.56 -27.11 10.33
C ASN A 123 21.31 -26.57 9.61
N ALA A 124 21.49 -25.81 8.52
CA ALA A 124 20.38 -25.25 7.76
C ALA A 124 19.58 -26.38 7.07
N ALA A 125 18.26 -26.41 7.31
CA ALA A 125 17.36 -27.37 6.66
C ALA A 125 17.27 -27.12 5.15
N GLU A 126 17.27 -25.85 4.74
CA GLU A 126 17.37 -25.43 3.33
C GLU A 126 18.84 -25.20 2.97
N LYS A 127 19.40 -26.08 2.14
CA LYS A 127 20.72 -25.86 1.55
C LYS A 127 20.61 -24.86 0.39
N PRO A 128 21.69 -24.11 0.08
CA PRO A 128 21.69 -23.20 -1.05
C PRO A 128 21.23 -23.90 -2.34
N PRO A 129 20.47 -23.22 -3.22
CA PRO A 129 19.94 -23.81 -4.44
C PRO A 129 21.08 -24.35 -5.31
N PHE A 130 20.81 -25.41 -6.07
CA PHE A 130 21.81 -26.13 -6.88
C PHE A 130 22.66 -25.23 -7.79
N PHE A 131 22.10 -24.11 -8.25
CA PHE A 131 22.78 -23.13 -9.10
C PHE A 131 23.72 -22.17 -8.34
N LEU A 132 23.54 -21.98 -7.04
CA LEU A 132 24.38 -21.10 -6.20
C LEU A 132 24.81 -21.81 -4.92
N PRO A 133 25.66 -22.85 -4.98
CA PRO A 133 26.02 -23.68 -3.82
C PRO A 133 26.84 -22.95 -2.75
N SER A 134 27.32 -21.74 -3.04
CA SER A 134 28.10 -20.92 -2.10
C SER A 134 27.20 -20.03 -1.26
N TRP A 135 27.24 -20.20 0.06
CA TRP A 135 26.59 -19.29 1.00
C TRP A 135 27.06 -17.84 0.82
N THR A 136 28.33 -17.60 0.50
CA THR A 136 28.83 -16.25 0.23
C THR A 136 28.17 -15.63 -1.00
N ALA A 137 27.90 -16.42 -2.05
CA ALA A 137 27.19 -15.95 -3.23
C ALA A 137 25.72 -15.65 -2.94
N VAL A 138 25.05 -16.50 -2.15
CA VAL A 138 23.67 -16.25 -1.68
C VAL A 138 23.59 -14.95 -0.87
N TYR A 139 24.52 -14.73 0.05
CA TYR A 139 24.59 -13.49 0.82
C TYR A 139 24.84 -12.27 -0.06
N ALA A 140 25.73 -12.36 -1.05
CA ALA A 140 25.99 -11.26 -1.99
C ALA A 140 24.74 -10.91 -2.82
N VAL A 141 23.99 -11.91 -3.28
CA VAL A 141 22.74 -11.71 -4.03
C VAL A 141 21.66 -11.09 -3.14
N ILE A 142 21.48 -11.57 -1.91
CA ILE A 142 20.51 -11.00 -0.96
C ILE A 142 20.89 -9.54 -0.64
N ALA A 143 22.17 -9.26 -0.36
CA ALA A 143 22.65 -7.91 -0.10
C ALA A 143 22.43 -6.99 -1.31
N PHE A 144 22.69 -7.49 -2.53
CA PHE A 144 22.42 -6.75 -3.76
C PHE A 144 20.93 -6.42 -3.90
N ILE A 145 20.03 -7.39 -3.69
CA ILE A 145 18.57 -7.17 -3.77
C ILE A 145 18.13 -6.13 -2.72
N VAL A 146 18.62 -6.22 -1.49
CA VAL A 146 18.29 -5.25 -0.43
C VAL A 146 18.74 -3.84 -0.82
N ILE A 147 19.98 -3.67 -1.26
CA ILE A 147 20.51 -2.37 -1.68
C ILE A 147 19.73 -1.84 -2.89
N TRP A 148 19.45 -2.70 -3.87
CA TRP A 148 18.67 -2.33 -5.05
C TRP A 148 17.25 -1.87 -4.68
N VAL A 149 16.54 -2.63 -3.85
CA VAL A 149 15.18 -2.26 -3.39
C VAL A 149 15.22 -0.98 -2.56
N LEU A 150 16.25 -0.77 -1.75
CA LEU A 150 16.41 0.45 -0.97
C LEU A 150 16.64 1.68 -1.87
N VAL A 151 17.51 1.57 -2.88
CA VAL A 151 17.81 2.70 -3.79
C VAL A 151 16.68 2.94 -4.78
N VAL A 152 16.22 1.91 -5.47
CA VAL A 152 15.24 2.03 -6.56
C VAL A 152 13.82 2.06 -6.03
N GLY A 153 13.46 1.15 -5.13
CA GLY A 153 12.12 1.06 -4.56
C GLY A 153 11.84 2.20 -3.58
N PHE A 154 12.61 2.27 -2.50
CA PHE A 154 12.42 3.29 -1.46
C PHE A 154 12.93 4.68 -1.88
N GLY A 155 14.15 4.76 -2.43
CA GLY A 155 14.75 6.04 -2.83
C GLY A 155 14.02 6.70 -3.99
N LEU A 156 14.20 6.17 -5.21
CA LEU A 156 13.61 6.77 -6.42
C LEU A 156 12.08 6.63 -6.45
N GLY A 157 11.56 5.44 -6.13
CA GLY A 157 10.12 5.18 -6.09
C GLY A 157 9.41 5.97 -4.99
N GLY A 158 10.01 6.08 -3.80
CA GLY A 158 9.48 6.89 -2.71
C GLY A 158 9.52 8.39 -3.02
N TRP A 159 10.62 8.89 -3.60
CA TRP A 159 10.72 10.28 -4.05
C TRP A 159 9.66 10.63 -5.10
N ALA A 160 9.52 9.80 -6.14
CA ALA A 160 8.52 10.01 -7.19
C ALA A 160 7.09 9.95 -6.62
N SER A 161 6.81 9.00 -5.72
CA SER A 161 5.49 8.86 -5.10
C SER A 161 5.17 10.03 -4.18
N MET A 162 6.12 10.48 -3.37
CA MET A 162 5.94 11.60 -2.43
C MET A 162 5.78 12.93 -3.18
N THR A 163 6.58 13.17 -4.21
CA THR A 163 6.46 14.39 -5.02
C THR A 163 5.15 14.43 -5.80
N ASN A 164 4.66 13.29 -6.32
CA ASN A 164 3.34 13.22 -6.94
C ASN A 164 2.21 13.41 -5.93
N PHE A 165 2.37 12.89 -4.71
CA PHE A 165 1.42 13.11 -3.61
C PHE A 165 1.34 14.60 -3.25
N ILE A 166 2.47 15.25 -2.97
CA ILE A 166 2.53 16.69 -2.63
C ILE A 166 1.92 17.54 -3.74
N LYS A 167 2.28 17.29 -5.00
CA LYS A 167 1.69 18.00 -6.15
C LYS A 167 0.17 17.86 -6.21
N GLN A 168 -0.37 16.69 -5.88
CA GLN A 168 -1.82 16.48 -5.87
C GLN A 168 -2.50 17.16 -4.68
N VAL A 169 -1.86 17.21 -3.51
CA VAL A 169 -2.35 17.99 -2.36
C VAL A 169 -2.41 19.48 -2.69
N ASP A 170 -1.36 20.03 -3.29
CA ASP A 170 -1.30 21.45 -3.68
C ASP A 170 -2.31 21.80 -4.77
N THR A 171 -2.53 20.89 -5.74
CA THR A 171 -3.44 21.11 -6.87
C THR A 171 -4.91 21.05 -6.45
N PHE A 172 -5.28 20.11 -5.58
CA PHE A 172 -6.69 19.83 -5.30
C PHE A 172 -7.23 20.50 -4.02
N ARG A 173 -6.37 21.09 -3.18
CA ARG A 173 -6.69 21.52 -1.80
C ARG A 173 -7.33 20.38 -0.97
N LEU A 174 -7.35 20.50 0.35
CA LEU A 174 -7.83 19.45 1.29
C LEU A 174 -9.32 19.07 1.13
N PHE A 175 -10.06 19.67 0.19
CA PHE A 175 -11.44 19.34 -0.14
C PHE A 175 -11.68 19.53 -1.65
N ALA A 176 -11.25 18.58 -2.46
CA ALA A 176 -11.56 18.59 -3.89
C ALA A 176 -13.06 18.42 -4.09
N LYS A 177 -13.73 19.40 -4.71
CA LYS A 177 -15.16 19.29 -5.09
C LYS A 177 -15.42 18.21 -6.15
N CYS A 178 -14.38 17.75 -6.86
CA CYS A 178 -14.50 16.72 -7.90
C CYS A 178 -13.16 16.00 -8.15
N TYR A 179 -13.18 14.66 -8.08
CA TYR A 179 -12.08 13.78 -8.49
C TYR A 179 -12.24 13.44 -9.99
N GLN A 180 -11.17 13.59 -10.79
CA GLN A 180 -11.16 13.41 -12.26
C GLN A 180 -12.02 14.40 -13.08
N CYS A 181 -12.30 15.61 -12.58
CA CYS A 181 -12.95 16.62 -13.42
C CYS A 181 -12.00 17.11 -14.53
N PRO A 182 -12.49 17.32 -15.76
CA PRO A 182 -11.73 18.04 -16.78
C PRO A 182 -11.38 19.44 -16.27
N PRO A 183 -10.21 19.99 -16.62
CA PRO A 183 -9.85 21.35 -16.24
C PRO A 183 -10.96 22.31 -16.70
N SER A 184 -11.37 23.21 -15.80
CA SER A 184 -12.34 24.25 -16.11
C SER A 184 -11.92 25.01 -17.37
N PRO A 185 -12.82 25.29 -18.33
CA PRO A 185 -12.48 25.97 -19.58
C PRO A 185 -11.96 27.41 -19.42
N SER A 186 -11.81 27.92 -18.20
CA SER A 186 -11.37 29.28 -17.89
C SER A 186 -9.84 29.51 -17.98
N LEU A 187 -9.04 28.53 -18.41
CA LEU A 187 -7.58 28.67 -18.62
C LEU A 187 -7.17 28.47 -20.09
N LYS A 188 -8.06 28.82 -21.02
CA LYS A 188 -7.75 28.97 -22.45
C LYS A 188 -7.67 30.43 -22.93
N HIS A 189 -7.58 31.39 -22.02
CA HIS A 189 -7.26 32.77 -22.37
C HIS A 189 -6.45 33.45 -21.26
N ASN A 190 -5.12 33.42 -21.43
CA ASN A 190 -4.17 34.53 -21.32
C ASN A 190 -2.75 33.97 -21.18
#